data_AF-A0A7C6HUA1-F1
#
_entry.id   AF-A0A7C6HUA1-F1
#
_cell.length_a   1.000
_cell.length_b   1.000
_cell.length_c   1.000
_cell.angle_alpha   90.00
_cell.angle_beta   90.00
_cell.angle_gamma   90.00
#
_symmetry.space_group_name_H-M   'P 1'
#
loop_
_entity.id
_entity.type
_entity.pdbx_description
1 polymer ?
#
loop_
_entity_poly.entity_id
_entity_poly.type
_entity_poly.pdbx_seq_one_letter_code
_entity_poly.pdbx_strand_id
1 'polypeptide(L)' 'MIKILNSEFERQAILKNVINPNRFEEINGENTLEFSVLLNEKTSAYIDENAIIELDDDYFDIAYFSKNQN' A
#
# COMPACT_ATOMS: atom_id res chain seq x y z
N MET A 1 6.41 7.23 -4.43
CA MET A 1 6.19 7.14 -2.95
C MET A 1 4.89 6.38 -2.73
N ILE A 2 4.85 5.41 -1.82
CA ILE A 2 3.62 4.63 -1.61
C ILE A 2 2.59 5.45 -0.81
N LYS A 3 1.37 5.54 -1.33
CA LYS A 3 0.25 6.25 -0.69
C LYS A 3 -0.89 5.29 -0.41
N ILE A 4 -1.70 5.67 0.58
CA ILE A 4 -2.97 5.01 0.90
C ILE A 4 -4.09 5.91 0.43
N LEU A 5 -5.01 5.36 -0.35
CA LEU A 5 -6.20 6.03 -0.86
C LEU A 5 -7.47 5.39 -0.28
N ASN A 6 -8.57 6.15 -0.29
CA ASN A 6 -9.91 5.61 -0.08
C ASN A 6 -10.49 5.04 -1.39
N SER A 7 -11.71 4.50 -1.33
CA SER A 7 -12.42 3.96 -2.50
C SER A 7 -12.78 4.98 -3.58
N GLU A 8 -12.67 6.28 -3.27
CA GLU A 8 -12.87 7.39 -4.21
C GLU A 8 -11.54 7.86 -4.83
N PHE A 9 -10.45 7.11 -4.62
CA PHE A 9 -9.09 7.44 -5.04
C PHE A 9 -8.53 8.74 -4.42
N GLU A 10 -9.09 9.17 -3.29
CA GLU A 10 -8.59 10.32 -2.55
C GLU A 10 -7.52 9.88 -1.53
N ARG A 11 -6.40 10.61 -1.51
CA ARG A 11 -5.27 10.31 -0.64
C ARG A 11 -5.58 10.53 0.84
N GLN A 12 -5.51 9.45 1.62
CA GLN A 12 -5.63 9.45 3.07
C GLN A 12 -4.28 9.61 3.77
N ALA A 13 -3.23 8.94 3.26
CA ALA A 13 -1.91 8.96 3.89
C ALA A 13 -0.76 8.69 2.91
N ILE A 14 0.46 9.05 3.35
CA ILE A 14 1.72 8.71 2.65
C ILE A 14 2.54 7.82 3.58
N LEU A 15 2.97 6.66 3.07
CA LEU A 15 3.81 5.74 3.80
C LEU A 15 5.26 6.21 3.73
N LYS A 16 5.82 6.63 4.87
CA LYS A 16 7.19 7.20 4.95
C LYS A 16 8.26 6.17 5.25
N ASN A 17 7.94 5.14 6.04
CA ASN A 17 8.89 4.16 6.54
C ASN A 17 8.71 2.80 5.86
N VAL A 18 8.68 2.82 4.53
CA VAL A 18 8.54 1.61 3.71
C VAL A 18 9.87 0.84 3.72
N ILE A 19 9.78 -0.47 3.93
CA ILE A 19 10.90 -1.41 4.03
C ILE A 19 10.76 -2.39 2.87
N ASN A 20 11.84 -2.55 2.10
CA ASN A 20 11.95 -3.48 0.97
C ASN A 20 10.76 -3.46 -0.01
N PRO A 21 10.39 -2.31 -0.59
CA PRO A 21 9.36 -2.30 -1.63
C PRO A 21 9.86 -3.05 -2.86
N ASN A 22 9.10 -4.04 -3.30
CA ASN A 22 9.37 -4.84 -4.49
C ASN A 22 8.16 -4.79 -5.41
N ARG A 23 8.34 -4.19 -6.59
CA ARG A 23 7.34 -4.20 -7.66
C ARG A 23 7.75 -5.25 -8.69
N PHE A 24 6.82 -6.12 -9.05
CA PHE A 24 6.97 -7.06 -10.14
C PHE A 24 5.91 -6.78 -11.18
N GLU A 25 6.33 -6.59 -12.43
CA GLU A 25 5.44 -6.32 -13.55
C GLU A 25 5.79 -7.25 -14.71
N GLU A 26 4.80 -7.97 -15.19
CA GLU A 26 4.88 -8.82 -16.37
C GLU A 26 4.09 -8.21 -17.52
N ILE A 27 4.66 -8.25 -18.74
CA ILE A 27 4.01 -7.71 -19.94
C ILE A 27 2.72 -8.50 -20.21
N ASN A 28 1.57 -7.81 -20.16
CA ASN A 28 0.23 -8.40 -20.26
C ASN A 28 -0.08 -9.47 -19.19
N GLY A 29 0.65 -9.43 -18.06
CA GLY A 29 0.53 -10.37 -16.97
C GLY A 29 0.21 -9.68 -15.66
N GLU A 30 0.78 -10.20 -14.58
CA GLU A 30 0.58 -9.67 -13.24
C GLU A 30 1.37 -8.37 -12.99
N ASN A 31 0.80 -7.50 -12.17
CA ASN A 31 1.48 -6.34 -11.62
C ASN A 31 1.27 -6.36 -10.10
N THR A 32 2.32 -6.69 -9.36
CA THR A 32 2.25 -6.87 -7.91
C THR A 32 3.22 -5.94 -7.20
N LEU A 33 2.82 -5.48 -6.01
CA LEU A 33 3.63 -4.64 -5.15
C LEU A 33 3.66 -5.26 -3.75
N GLU A 34 4.83 -5.75 -3.36
CA GLU A 34 5.08 -6.29 -2.04
C GLU A 34 5.92 -5.29 -1.23
N PHE A 35 5.51 -5.01 0.00
CA PHE A 35 6.28 -4.16 0.89
C PHE A 35 5.95 -4.42 2.35
N SER A 36 6.83 -3.98 3.23
CA SER A 36 6.56 -3.84 4.66
C SER A 36 6.65 -2.38 5.06
N VAL A 37 5.96 -1.97 6.13
CA VAL A 37 5.99 -0.56 6.56
C VAL A 37 5.83 -0.45 8.07
N LEU A 38 6.60 0.46 8.68
CA LEU A 38 6.37 0.87 10.06
C LEU A 38 5.29 1.95 10.11
N LEU A 39 4.14 1.58 10.65
CA LEU A 39 2.99 2.48 10.78
C LEU A 39 3.10 3.31 12.06
N ASN A 40 2.77 4.60 11.95
CA ASN A 40 2.44 5.43 13.10
C ASN A 40 0.92 5.37 13.39
N GLU A 41 0.49 5.87 14.55
CA GLU A 41 -0.91 5.84 14.99
C GLU A 41 -1.89 6.37 13.94
N LYS A 42 -1.55 7.49 13.27
CA LYS A 42 -2.41 8.09 12.23
C LYS A 42 -2.51 7.21 10.99
N THR A 43 -1.37 6.77 10.45
CA THR A 43 -1.33 5.92 9.25
C THR A 43 -1.95 4.55 9.48
N SER A 44 -1.86 4.03 10.70
CA SER A 44 -2.47 2.76 11.09
C SER A 44 -4.00 2.79 11.05
N ALA A 45 -4.62 3.97 11.09
CA ALA A 45 -6.07 4.10 11.03
C ALA A 45 -6.62 4.04 9.59
N TYR A 46 -5.74 4.20 8.58
CA TYR A 46 -6.13 4.29 7.19
C TYR A 46 -5.79 3.04 6.37
N ILE A 47 -5.07 2.07 6.94
CA ILE A 47 -4.67 0.85 6.24
C ILE A 47 -5.38 -0.37 6.82
N ASP A 48 -6.17 -1.00 5.98
CA ASP A 48 -6.84 -2.28 6.19
C ASP A 48 -6.81 -3.08 4.88
N GLU A 49 -7.50 -4.21 4.85
CA GLU A 49 -7.59 -5.09 3.67
C GLU A 49 -8.33 -4.49 2.47
N ASN A 50 -9.08 -3.40 2.65
CA ASN A 50 -9.86 -2.74 1.60
C ASN A 50 -9.22 -1.43 1.12
N ALA A 51 -8.08 -1.05 1.71
CA ALA A 51 -7.38 0.16 1.32
C ALA A 51 -6.77 0.01 -0.09
N ILE A 52 -6.79 1.10 -0.85
CA ILE A 52 -6.15 1.17 -2.17
C ILE A 52 -4.75 1.72 -1.99
N ILE A 53 -3.77 1.05 -2.56
CA ILE A 53 -2.37 1.46 -2.53
C ILE A 53 -2.02 2.11 -3.86
N GLU A 54 -1.37 3.27 -3.81
CA GLU A 54 -0.87 3.96 -5.00
C GLU A 54 0.66 3.98 -5.01
N LEU A 55 1.26 3.61 -6.14
CA LEU A 55 2.67 3.79 -6.42
C LEU A 55 2.86 4.31 -7.84
N ASP A 56 3.36 5.54 -7.96
CA ASP A 56 3.74 6.18 -9.23
C ASP A 56 2.60 6.16 -10.28
N ASP A 57 1.41 6.58 -9.83
CA ASP A 57 0.14 6.63 -10.59
C ASP A 57 -0.49 5.27 -10.94
N ASP A 58 0.11 4.16 -10.50
CA ASP A 58 -0.50 2.83 -10.51
C ASP A 58 -1.24 2.55 -9.20
N TYR A 59 -2.38 1.86 -9.31
CA TYR A 59 -3.28 1.54 -8.18
C TYR A 59 -3.34 0.03 -7.97
N PHE A 60 -3.26 -0.37 -6.70
CA PHE A 60 -3.21 -1.76 -6.28
C PHE A 60 -4.23 -2.02 -5.18
N ASP A 61 -4.99 -3.11 -5.34
CA ASP A 61 -5.77 -3.68 -4.26
C ASP A 61 -4.87 -4.54 -3.36
N ILE A 62 -5.25 -4.66 -2.08
CA ILE A 62 -4.51 -5.48 -1.12
C ILE A 62 -4.96 -6.93 -1.22
N ALA A 63 -4.16 -7.76 -1.87
CA ALA A 63 -4.40 -9.21 -1.96
C ALA A 63 -3.99 -9.96 -0.67
N TYR A 64 -3.03 -9.42 0.09
CA TYR A 64 -2.55 -10.00 1.35
C TYR A 64 -2.22 -8.90 2.34
N PHE A 65 -2.77 -8.99 3.54
CA PHE A 65 -2.55 -8.05 4.63
C PHE A 65 -2.12 -8.78 5.90
N SER A 66 -1.03 -8.32 6.51
CA SER A 66 -0.57 -8.79 7.81
C SER A 66 -0.12 -7.61 8.65
N LYS A 67 -0.67 -7.51 9.86
CA LYS A 67 -0.38 -6.43 10.80
C LYS A 67 -0.02 -7.04 12.14
N ASN A 68 1.24 -6.87 12.55
CA ASN A 68 1.68 -7.18 13.91
C ASN A 68 1.58 -5.92 14.76
N GLN A 69 0.83 -6.00 15.87
CA GLN A 69 0.86 -5.01 16.95
C GLN A 69 1.72 -5.61 18.07
N ASN A 70 2.90 -5.02 18.31
CA ASN A 70 3.67 -5.26 19.53
C ASN A 70 3.16 -4.36 20.65
#